data_AF-A0A1B7NB41-F1
#
_entry.id   AF-A0A1B7NB41-F1
#
_cell.length_a   1.000
_cell.length_b   1.000
_cell.length_c   1.000
_cell.angle_alpha   90.00
_cell.angle_beta   90.00
_cell.angle_gamma   90.00
#
_symmetry.space_group_name_H-M   'P 1'
#
loop_
_entity.id
_entity.type
_entity.pdbx_description
1 polymer ?
#
loop_
_entity_poly.entity_id
_entity_poly.type
_entity_poly.pdbx_seq_one_letter_code
_entity_poly.pdbx_strand_id
1 'polypeptide(L)'
;MMDTFTIADLRKEDVAKQFGTISTLYIPPRDERPVYSSMAEAMGSPAAPVKPHSSVQWAAPKLNKVSVYGPHERDVIAQIDTHVTPEEHKKLHTSAAMKKFMTDLALKPKFLEEYKLDPVAVIESAGGLSNQEKFGLKFATDGAAAAGVLMKATESDIASSQ
;
A
#
# COMPACT_ATOMS: atom_id res chain seq x y z
N MET A 1 -10.71 20.42 -7.15
CA MET A 1 -9.72 21.48 -6.88
C MET A 1 -9.98 21.97 -5.47
N MET A 2 -8.96 22.12 -4.62
CA MET A 2 -9.14 22.67 -3.27
C MET A 2 -9.00 24.19 -3.35
N ASP A 3 -9.94 24.92 -2.74
CA ASP A 3 -9.83 26.37 -2.64
C ASP A 3 -8.68 26.72 -1.70
N THR A 4 -7.80 27.61 -2.16
CA THR A 4 -6.62 28.04 -1.40
C THR A 4 -6.81 29.49 -0.98
N PHE A 5 -6.85 29.71 0.33
CA PHE A 5 -6.97 31.03 0.92
C PHE A 5 -5.70 31.37 1.68
N THR A 6 -5.28 32.63 1.64
CA THR A 6 -4.30 33.12 2.61
C THR A 6 -4.98 33.31 3.97
N ILE A 7 -4.18 33.37 5.05
CA ILE A 7 -4.71 33.70 6.39
C ILE A 7 -5.42 35.05 6.39
N ALA A 8 -5.01 35.99 5.53
CA ALA A 8 -5.65 37.30 5.40
C ALA A 8 -7.04 37.21 4.74
N ASP A 9 -7.23 36.31 3.77
CA ASP A 9 -8.51 36.13 3.08
C ASP A 9 -9.61 35.65 4.03
N LEU A 10 -9.27 34.84 5.03
CA LEU A 10 -10.21 34.34 6.04
C LEU A 10 -10.86 35.45 6.89
N ARG A 11 -10.32 36.68 6.86
CA ARG A 11 -10.91 37.85 7.55
C ARG A 11 -11.97 38.56 6.71
N LYS A 12 -12.09 38.23 5.43
CA LYS A 12 -13.10 38.81 4.53
C LYS A 12 -14.44 38.11 4.76
N GLU A 13 -15.50 38.88 4.89
CA GLU A 13 -16.82 38.36 5.26
C GLU A 13 -17.39 37.38 4.23
N ASP A 14 -17.17 37.64 2.94
CA ASP A 14 -17.57 36.80 1.81
C ASP A 14 -16.83 35.46 1.76
N VAL A 15 -15.59 35.42 2.28
CA VAL A 15 -14.79 34.19 2.41
C VAL A 15 -15.20 33.44 3.67
N ALA A 16 -15.34 34.12 4.80
CA ALA A 16 -15.73 33.51 6.07
C ALA A 16 -17.09 32.80 6.00
N LYS A 17 -18.05 33.37 5.26
CA LYS A 17 -19.40 32.78 5.04
C LYS A 17 -19.39 31.47 4.25
N GLN A 18 -18.30 31.13 3.57
CA GLN A 18 -18.19 29.87 2.81
C GLN A 18 -17.93 28.66 3.72
N PHE A 19 -17.45 28.88 4.95
CA PHE A 19 -17.14 27.82 5.90
C PHE A 19 -18.35 27.49 6.79
N GLY A 20 -18.76 26.22 6.75
CA GLY A 20 -19.82 25.67 7.59
C GLY A 20 -19.29 24.76 8.69
N THR A 21 -20.20 24.10 9.42
CA THR A 21 -19.87 23.20 10.54
C THR A 21 -19.12 21.92 10.13
N ILE A 22 -19.19 21.55 8.85
CA ILE A 22 -18.50 20.38 8.28
C ILE A 22 -17.24 20.75 7.49
N SER A 23 -16.86 22.03 7.47
CA SER A 23 -15.66 22.50 6.78
C SER A 23 -14.41 22.19 7.61
N THR A 24 -13.38 21.64 6.95
CA THR A 24 -12.08 21.37 7.56
C THR A 24 -11.00 22.16 6.83
N LEU A 25 -10.12 22.81 7.60
CA LEU A 25 -8.99 23.56 7.05
C LEU A 25 -7.72 22.71 7.15
N TYR A 26 -6.95 22.69 6.07
CA TYR A 26 -5.59 22.18 6.07
C TYR A 26 -4.62 23.36 6.00
N ILE A 27 -3.63 23.39 6.91
CA ILE A 27 -2.56 24.39 6.90
C ILE A 27 -1.26 23.67 6.51
N PRO A 28 -0.70 23.94 5.32
CA PRO A 28 0.49 23.25 4.84
C PRO A 28 1.74 23.66 5.65
N PRO A 29 2.80 22.83 5.66
CA PRO A 29 4.09 23.21 6.22
C PRO A 29 4.62 24.51 5.58
N ARG A 30 5.11 25.40 6.42
CA ARG A 30 5.71 26.66 5.99
C ARG A 30 7.11 26.47 5.40
N ASP A 31 7.91 25.63 6.03
CA ASP A 31 9.32 25.43 5.74
C ASP A 31 9.69 23.93 5.81
N GLU A 32 10.73 23.53 5.07
CA GLU A 32 11.33 22.20 5.17
C GLU A 32 12.12 22.07 6.48
N ARG A 33 11.93 20.96 7.20
CA ARG A 33 12.70 20.70 8.41
C ARG A 33 14.12 20.22 8.06
N PRO A 34 15.15 20.66 8.81
CA PRO A 34 16.51 20.18 8.60
C PRO A 34 16.62 18.69 8.94
N VAL A 35 17.47 17.98 8.21
CA VAL A 35 17.83 16.58 8.51
C VAL A 35 18.83 16.56 9.66
N TYR A 36 18.59 15.71 10.66
CA TYR A 36 19.48 15.53 11.80
C TYR A 36 20.60 14.55 11.43
N SER A 37 21.80 15.07 11.17
CA SER A 37 22.93 14.31 10.62
C SER A 37 23.32 13.08 11.45
N SER A 38 23.39 13.22 12.77
CA SER A 38 23.76 12.11 13.66
C SER A 38 22.74 10.96 13.67
N MET A 39 21.46 11.25 13.41
CA MET A 39 20.46 10.20 13.23
C MET A 39 20.62 9.51 11.88
N ALA A 40 20.91 10.27 10.81
CA ALA A 40 21.15 9.70 9.49
C ALA A 40 22.36 8.75 9.50
N GLU A 41 23.44 9.15 10.18
CA GLU A 41 24.63 8.32 10.37
C GLU A 41 24.35 7.06 11.18
N ALA A 42 23.59 7.17 12.29
CA ALA A 42 23.20 6.01 13.10
C ALA A 42 22.36 4.99 12.31
N MET A 43 21.61 5.45 11.30
CA MET A 43 20.80 4.61 10.40
C MET A 43 21.58 4.12 9.17
N GLY A 44 22.89 4.36 9.10
CA GLY A 44 23.74 3.94 7.98
C GLY A 44 23.45 4.65 6.66
N SER A 45 22.75 5.78 6.69
CA SER A 45 22.46 6.58 5.50
C SER A 45 23.66 7.50 5.20
N PRO A 46 24.24 7.46 3.99
CA PRO A 46 25.28 8.41 3.61
C PRO A 46 24.72 9.83 3.68
N ALA A 47 25.52 10.79 4.14
CA ALA A 47 25.19 12.20 4.39
C ALA A 47 24.74 13.04 3.16
N ALA A 48 24.30 12.41 2.08
CA ALA A 48 23.65 13.10 0.99
C ALA A 48 22.29 13.64 1.48
N PRO A 49 21.97 14.93 1.24
CA PRO A 49 20.64 15.43 1.51
C PRO A 49 19.66 14.68 0.61
N VAL A 50 18.94 13.73 1.18
CA VAL A 50 17.79 13.10 0.54
C VAL A 50 16.76 14.20 0.38
N LYS A 51 16.64 14.74 -0.84
CA LYS A 51 15.50 15.56 -1.20
C LYS A 51 14.40 14.59 -1.63
N PRO A 52 13.43 14.26 -0.76
CA PRO A 52 12.29 13.51 -1.21
C PRO A 52 11.64 14.28 -2.36
N HIS A 53 11.19 13.57 -3.39
CA HIS A 53 10.37 14.18 -4.43
C HIS A 53 9.04 14.60 -3.79
N SER A 54 8.99 15.82 -3.23
CA SER A 54 7.82 16.40 -2.60
C SER A 54 7.19 17.38 -3.58
N SER A 55 6.14 16.93 -4.26
CA SER A 55 5.29 17.77 -5.10
C SER A 55 3.99 18.08 -4.36
N VAL A 56 4.09 18.60 -3.14
CA VAL A 56 2.88 19.04 -2.42
C VAL A 56 2.37 20.31 -3.10
N GLN A 57 1.37 20.17 -3.96
CA GLN A 57 0.78 21.27 -4.72
C GLN A 57 0.26 22.42 -3.84
N TRP A 58 -0.03 22.12 -2.58
CA TRP A 58 -0.53 23.06 -1.57
C TRP A 58 0.57 23.61 -0.63
N ALA A 59 1.82 23.18 -0.80
CA ALA A 59 2.93 23.67 0.03
C ALA A 59 3.30 25.11 -0.31
N ALA A 60 3.94 25.79 0.64
CA ALA A 60 4.45 27.12 0.42
C ALA A 60 5.34 27.15 -0.85
N PRO A 61 5.35 28.25 -1.64
CA PRO A 61 6.06 28.34 -2.92
C PRO A 61 7.56 27.95 -2.88
N LYS A 62 8.17 27.97 -1.68
CA LYS A 62 9.57 27.62 -1.44
C LYS A 62 9.86 26.11 -1.50
N LEU A 63 8.84 25.26 -1.44
CA LEU A 63 9.00 23.79 -1.36
C LEU A 63 8.76 23.07 -2.70
N ASN A 64 8.37 23.80 -3.76
CA ASN A 64 7.74 23.20 -4.95
C ASN A 64 8.60 23.13 -6.22
N LYS A 65 9.91 22.90 -6.11
CA LYS A 65 10.75 22.68 -7.31
C LYS A 65 11.70 21.50 -7.14
N VAL A 66 11.19 20.31 -7.46
CA VAL A 66 12.00 19.13 -7.74
C VAL A 66 11.73 18.72 -9.19
N SER A 67 12.79 18.45 -9.97
CA SER A 67 12.64 17.89 -11.31
C SER A 67 11.95 16.53 -11.23
N VAL A 68 10.97 16.28 -12.09
CA VAL A 68 10.22 15.00 -12.14
C VAL A 68 11.09 13.86 -12.65
N TYR A 69 12.05 14.15 -13.54
CA TYR A 69 12.95 13.17 -14.14
C TYR A 69 14.40 13.61 -13.98
N GLY A 70 14.98 13.35 -12.82
CA GLY A 70 16.42 13.49 -12.58
C GLY A 70 17.23 12.42 -13.33
N PRO A 71 18.56 12.46 -13.22
CA PRO A 71 19.43 11.46 -13.86
C PRO A 71 19.09 10.03 -13.40
N HIS A 72 18.91 9.83 -12.09
CA HIS A 72 18.59 8.52 -11.54
C HIS A 72 17.27 7.97 -12.07
N GLU A 73 16.20 8.77 -12.08
CA GLU A 73 14.90 8.33 -12.60
C GLU A 73 15.00 7.94 -14.07
N ARG A 74 15.77 8.68 -14.89
CA ARG A 74 15.99 8.34 -16.31
C ARG A 74 16.77 7.05 -16.47
N ASP A 75 17.81 6.84 -15.65
CA ASP A 75 18.61 5.62 -15.68
C ASP A 75 17.78 4.39 -15.29
N VAL A 76 16.88 4.52 -14.31
CA VAL A 76 15.94 3.46 -13.92
C VAL A 76 14.90 3.21 -15.01
N ILE A 77 14.35 4.26 -15.63
CA ILE A 77 13.39 4.13 -16.74
C ILE A 77 14.03 3.39 -17.92
N ALA A 78 15.29 3.69 -18.25
CA ALA A 78 16.02 3.02 -19.33
C ALA A 78 16.21 1.51 -19.09
N GLN A 79 16.15 1.04 -17.84
CA GLN A 79 16.30 -0.38 -17.50
C GLN A 79 14.97 -1.16 -17.61
N ILE A 80 13.82 -0.48 -17.72
CA ILE A 80 12.50 -1.13 -17.75
C ILE A 80 12.37 -2.05 -18.97
N ASP A 81 12.86 -1.62 -20.14
CA ASP A 81 12.76 -2.40 -21.38
C ASP A 81 13.53 -3.73 -21.30
N THR A 82 14.54 -3.80 -20.43
CA THR A 82 15.35 -5.00 -20.20
C THR A 82 15.01 -5.75 -18.92
N HIS A 83 13.96 -5.34 -18.20
CA HIS A 83 13.62 -5.91 -16.91
C HIS A 83 13.14 -7.35 -17.06
N VAL A 84 13.81 -8.27 -16.35
CA VAL A 84 13.38 -9.65 -16.18
C VAL A 84 12.84 -9.81 -14.76
N THR A 85 11.72 -10.51 -14.64
CA THR A 85 11.13 -10.81 -13.32
C THR A 85 12.13 -11.65 -12.52
N PRO A 86 12.49 -11.23 -11.28
CA PRO A 86 13.39 -12.02 -10.45
C PRO A 86 12.85 -13.43 -10.19
N GLU A 87 13.73 -14.41 -10.08
CA GLU A 87 13.34 -15.82 -9.85
C GLU A 87 12.51 -15.99 -8.57
N GLU A 88 12.84 -15.26 -7.52
CA GLU A 88 12.14 -15.27 -6.24
C GLU A 88 10.76 -14.57 -6.28
N HIS A 89 10.42 -13.93 -7.40
CA HIS A 89 9.15 -13.22 -7.53
C HIS A 89 7.98 -14.21 -7.55
N LYS A 90 7.16 -14.15 -6.51
CA LYS A 90 5.95 -14.97 -6.40
C LYS A 90 4.79 -14.33 -7.15
N LYS A 91 4.26 -15.02 -8.14
CA LYS A 91 3.05 -14.63 -8.88
C LYS A 91 1.81 -15.11 -8.15
N LEU A 92 0.69 -14.42 -8.32
CA LEU A 92 -0.61 -14.90 -7.84
C LEU A 92 -0.94 -16.22 -8.55
N HIS A 93 -1.03 -17.30 -7.79
CA HIS A 93 -1.33 -18.64 -8.28
C HIS A 93 -2.27 -19.31 -7.28
N THR A 94 -3.57 -19.31 -7.59
CA THR A 94 -4.60 -19.75 -6.65
C THR A 94 -5.88 -20.14 -7.39
N SER A 95 -6.66 -21.05 -6.82
CA SER A 95 -7.92 -21.50 -7.40
C SER A 95 -9.02 -20.44 -7.34
N ALA A 96 -10.04 -20.60 -8.20
CA ALA A 96 -11.25 -19.77 -8.12
C ALA A 96 -11.97 -19.95 -6.78
N ALA A 97 -11.94 -21.16 -6.20
CA ALA A 97 -12.56 -21.46 -4.91
C ALA A 97 -11.84 -20.74 -3.76
N MET A 98 -10.51 -20.72 -3.73
CA MET A 98 -9.72 -19.99 -2.73
C MET A 98 -9.97 -18.48 -2.83
N LYS A 99 -9.98 -17.90 -4.05
CA LYS A 99 -10.34 -16.48 -4.23
C LYS A 99 -11.72 -16.16 -3.66
N LYS A 100 -12.72 -17.00 -3.98
CA LYS A 100 -14.08 -16.84 -3.48
C LYS A 100 -14.15 -16.98 -1.95
N PHE A 101 -13.49 -17.99 -1.39
CA PHE A 101 -13.45 -18.24 0.05
C PHE A 101 -12.88 -17.03 0.81
N MET A 102 -11.73 -16.52 0.39
CA MET A 102 -11.11 -15.33 1.01
C MET A 102 -11.95 -14.06 0.83
N THR A 103 -12.60 -13.91 -0.33
CA THR A 103 -13.51 -12.80 -0.60
C THR A 103 -14.74 -12.87 0.32
N ASP A 104 -15.32 -14.06 0.47
CA ASP A 104 -16.48 -14.29 1.34
C ASP A 104 -16.13 -14.04 2.81
N LEU A 105 -14.94 -14.44 3.27
CA LEU A 105 -14.45 -14.10 4.61
C LEU A 105 -14.35 -12.58 4.84
N ALA A 106 -13.90 -11.83 3.83
CA ALA A 106 -13.75 -10.37 3.94
C ALA A 106 -15.10 -9.62 3.85
N LEU A 107 -16.03 -10.11 3.02
CA LEU A 107 -17.24 -9.38 2.66
C LEU A 107 -18.52 -9.86 3.35
N LYS A 108 -18.53 -11.07 3.95
CA LYS A 108 -19.70 -11.64 4.61
C LYS A 108 -19.45 -11.77 6.12
N PRO A 109 -19.93 -10.82 6.95
CA PRO A 109 -19.69 -10.83 8.39
C PRO A 109 -20.14 -12.13 9.07
N LYS A 110 -21.30 -12.69 8.68
CA LYS A 110 -21.79 -13.96 9.24
C LYS A 110 -20.84 -15.13 8.97
N PHE A 111 -20.30 -15.20 7.76
CA PHE A 111 -19.35 -16.25 7.37
C PHE A 111 -18.02 -16.10 8.12
N LEU A 112 -17.56 -14.86 8.35
CA LEU A 112 -16.39 -14.58 9.17
C LEU A 112 -16.61 -15.01 10.64
N GLU A 113 -17.77 -14.76 11.22
CA GLU A 113 -18.08 -15.18 12.58
C GLU A 113 -18.16 -16.71 12.70
N GLU A 114 -18.78 -17.40 11.74
CA GLU A 114 -18.75 -18.87 11.64
C GLU A 114 -17.32 -19.41 11.54
N TYR A 115 -16.48 -18.78 10.70
CA TYR A 115 -15.08 -19.15 10.55
C TYR A 115 -14.25 -18.90 11.82
N LYS A 116 -14.53 -17.85 12.59
CA LYS A 116 -13.86 -17.61 13.88
C LYS A 116 -14.27 -18.63 14.94
N LEU A 117 -15.52 -19.08 14.91
CA LEU A 117 -16.05 -20.06 15.86
C LEU A 117 -15.50 -21.46 15.60
N ASP A 118 -15.53 -21.91 14.34
CA ASP A 118 -14.96 -23.20 13.93
C ASP A 118 -14.35 -23.11 12.52
N PRO A 119 -13.08 -22.68 12.41
CA PRO A 119 -12.42 -22.54 11.11
C PRO A 119 -12.29 -23.89 10.40
N VAL A 120 -12.09 -24.98 11.13
CA VAL A 120 -11.90 -26.32 10.56
C VAL A 120 -13.17 -26.81 9.88
N ALA A 121 -14.33 -26.65 10.54
CA ALA A 121 -15.61 -27.03 9.95
C ALA A 121 -15.94 -26.19 8.71
N VAL A 122 -15.72 -24.88 8.77
CA VAL A 122 -15.98 -23.97 7.65
C VAL A 122 -15.09 -24.31 6.45
N ILE A 123 -13.79 -24.54 6.66
CA ILE A 123 -12.85 -24.95 5.60
C ILE A 123 -13.25 -26.30 4.98
N GLU A 124 -13.68 -27.27 5.79
CA GLU A 124 -14.08 -28.57 5.26
C GLU A 124 -15.36 -28.51 4.43
N SER A 125 -16.31 -27.66 4.84
CA SER A 125 -17.56 -27.41 4.12
C SER A 125 -17.37 -26.61 2.82
N ALA A 126 -16.22 -25.95 2.65
CA ALA A 126 -15.95 -25.11 1.49
C ALA A 126 -15.75 -25.97 0.22
N GLY A 127 -16.73 -25.90 -0.68
CA GLY A 127 -16.69 -26.59 -1.97
C GLY A 127 -15.65 -25.99 -2.92
N GLY A 128 -14.90 -26.88 -3.59
CA GLY A 128 -13.96 -26.52 -4.65
C GLY A 128 -12.55 -26.17 -4.19
N LEU A 129 -12.29 -26.10 -2.87
CA LEU A 129 -10.92 -25.99 -2.35
C LEU A 129 -10.17 -27.31 -2.53
N SER A 130 -8.92 -27.23 -2.95
CA SER A 130 -8.02 -28.38 -3.03
C SER A 130 -7.62 -28.88 -1.64
N ASN A 131 -7.13 -30.12 -1.53
CA ASN A 131 -6.63 -30.66 -0.26
C ASN A 131 -5.48 -29.82 0.32
N GLN A 132 -4.60 -29.30 -0.54
CA GLN A 132 -3.49 -28.45 -0.13
C GLN A 132 -3.98 -27.09 0.38
N GLU A 133 -5.00 -26.53 -0.27
CA GLU A 133 -5.64 -25.27 0.15
C GLU A 133 -6.34 -25.45 1.50
N LYS A 134 -7.13 -26.53 1.67
CA LYS A 134 -7.77 -26.86 2.94
C LYS A 134 -6.75 -27.09 4.06
N PHE A 135 -5.69 -27.84 3.77
CA PHE A 135 -4.61 -28.07 4.73
C PHE A 135 -3.96 -26.74 5.12
N GLY A 136 -3.54 -25.94 4.15
CA GLY A 136 -2.91 -24.65 4.40
C GLY A 136 -3.77 -23.71 5.24
N LEU A 137 -5.07 -23.64 4.97
CA LEU A 137 -6.00 -22.79 5.73
C LEU A 137 -6.18 -23.24 7.18
N LYS A 138 -6.04 -24.54 7.48
CA LYS A 138 -6.13 -25.06 8.86
C LYS A 138 -4.89 -24.74 9.69
N PHE A 139 -3.72 -24.66 9.05
CA PHE A 139 -2.44 -24.32 9.71
C PHE A 139 -2.14 -22.82 9.72
N ALA A 140 -2.94 -22.03 9.01
CA ALA A 140 -2.87 -20.57 9.01
C ALA A 140 -3.26 -20.00 10.39
N THR A 141 -2.30 -19.91 11.31
CA THR A 141 -2.48 -19.26 12.62
C THR A 141 -2.74 -17.75 12.50
N ASP A 142 -2.25 -17.12 11.43
CA ASP A 142 -2.49 -15.72 11.08
C ASP A 142 -3.23 -15.62 9.73
N GLY A 143 -4.55 -15.78 9.77
CA GLY A 143 -5.49 -15.86 8.63
C GLY A 143 -5.00 -15.33 7.28
N ALA A 144 -4.93 -14.01 7.10
CA ALA A 144 -4.65 -13.39 5.79
C ALA A 144 -3.17 -13.50 5.33
N ALA A 145 -2.21 -13.53 6.26
CA ALA A 145 -0.79 -13.61 5.94
C ALA A 145 -0.41 -15.01 5.44
N ALA A 146 -0.93 -16.04 6.09
CA ALA A 146 -0.76 -17.43 5.67
C ALA A 146 -1.53 -17.73 4.37
N ALA A 147 -2.72 -17.16 4.17
CA ALA A 147 -3.42 -17.24 2.89
C ALA A 147 -2.61 -16.61 1.74
N GLY A 148 -1.91 -15.50 1.99
CA GLY A 148 -1.02 -14.88 1.01
C GLY A 148 0.11 -15.79 0.52
N VAL A 149 0.59 -16.71 1.35
CA VAL A 149 1.59 -17.72 0.99
C VAL A 149 0.97 -18.83 0.14
N LEU A 150 -0.25 -19.28 0.47
CA LEU A 150 -0.96 -20.32 -0.28
C LEU A 150 -1.43 -19.85 -1.65
N MET A 151 -1.64 -18.55 -1.81
CA MET A 151 -2.17 -17.96 -3.03
C MET A 151 -1.09 -17.46 -4.00
N LYS A 152 0.20 -17.65 -3.66
CA LYS A 152 1.31 -17.18 -4.49
C LYS A 152 2.37 -18.27 -4.65
N ALA A 153 2.91 -18.38 -5.85
CA ALA A 153 3.91 -19.38 -6.20
C ALA A 153 5.00 -18.75 -7.08
N THR A 154 6.24 -19.26 -6.99
CA THR A 154 7.30 -18.91 -7.95
C THR A 154 7.03 -19.59 -9.30
N GLU A 155 7.73 -19.17 -10.36
CA GLU A 155 7.61 -19.86 -11.65
C GLU A 155 8.03 -21.34 -11.56
N SER A 156 9.07 -21.64 -10.78
CA SER A 156 9.56 -23.00 -10.52
C SER A 156 8.51 -23.87 -9.80
N ASP A 157 7.80 -23.30 -8.81
CA ASP A 157 6.70 -24.00 -8.12
C ASP A 157 5.53 -24.32 -9.07
N ILE A 158 5.21 -23.41 -9.98
CA ILE A 158 4.14 -23.60 -10.96
C ILE A 158 4.53 -24.67 -11.99
N ALA A 159 5.77 -24.62 -12.49
CA ALA A 159 6.27 -25.57 -13.49
C ALA A 159 6.37 -27.00 -12.94
N SER A 160 6.63 -27.17 -11.64
CA SER A 160 6.69 -28.47 -10.97
C SER A 160 5.32 -29.04 -10.57
N SER A 161 4.26 -28.24 -10.67
CA SER A 161 2.88 -28.63 -10.31
C SER A 161 2.02 -29.04 -11.51
N GLN A 162 2.57 -29.03 -12.73
CA GLN A 162 1.96 -29.53 -13.98
C GLN A 162 2.41 -30.96 -14.30
#